data_AF-A0A3D0SZV4-F1
#
_entry.id   AF-A0A3D0SZV4-F1
#
_cell.length_a   1.000
_cell.length_b   1.000
_cell.length_c   1.000
_cell.angle_alpha   90.00
_cell.angle_beta   90.00
_cell.angle_gamma   90.00
#
_symmetry.space_group_name_H-M   'P 1'
#
loop_
_entity.id
_entity.type
_entity.pdbx_description
1 polymer ?
#
loop_
_entity_poly.entity_id
_entity_poly.type
_entity_poly.pdbx_seq_one_letter_code
_entity_poly.pdbx_strand_id
1 'polypeptide(L)'
;MSSQSDSTRLSTLPLDTLFSTFRMEGRNALSAPQLNDCAKLMDEGWAGPDFIDDDQADLANRYYEVFIAEENQVPTRTNWHDTFNAMMWIAFPRTKKRINTLHCEEIAQFGVHPRTPKRNRITHFDECGLVIAVPQDKLEIGNQLLERLANHQWQECLVDNQHEWGNTLFPMIIGHALYEMLLDPFIGLTAKWLAVIV
;
A
#
# COMPACT_ATOMS: atom_id res chain seq x y z
N MET A 1 -24.22 -10.57 37.37
CA MET A 1 -24.78 -9.32 36.83
C MET A 1 -23.80 -8.22 37.19
N SER A 2 -23.03 -7.60 36.31
CA SER A 2 -23.07 -7.49 34.85
C SER A 2 -21.67 -7.69 34.26
N SER A 3 -21.59 -8.49 33.20
CA SER A 3 -20.46 -8.51 32.29
C SER A 3 -20.45 -7.19 31.52
N GLN A 4 -19.45 -6.35 31.74
CA GLN A 4 -19.13 -5.30 30.77
C GLN A 4 -18.47 -5.98 29.57
N SER A 5 -19.15 -5.88 28.43
CA SER A 5 -18.61 -6.24 27.13
C SER A 5 -17.45 -5.31 26.82
N ASP A 6 -16.23 -5.76 27.07
CA ASP A 6 -15.03 -5.10 26.58
C ASP A 6 -14.94 -5.40 25.07
N SER A 7 -15.59 -4.53 24.28
CA SER A 7 -15.48 -4.44 22.84
C SER A 7 -14.04 -4.00 22.53
N THR A 8 -13.11 -4.93 22.69
CA THR A 8 -11.72 -4.85 22.27
C THR A 8 -11.70 -4.51 20.79
N ARG A 9 -11.45 -3.25 20.44
CA ARG A 9 -11.03 -2.89 19.09
C ARG A 9 -9.84 -3.78 18.77
N LEU A 10 -10.00 -4.67 17.80
CA LEU A 10 -8.90 -5.37 17.16
C LEU A 10 -7.80 -4.34 16.87
N SER A 11 -6.59 -4.57 17.35
CA SER A 11 -5.50 -3.61 17.19
C SER A 11 -5.26 -3.38 15.69
N THR A 12 -5.60 -2.20 15.19
CA THR A 12 -5.36 -1.83 13.79
C THR A 12 -3.93 -1.34 13.60
N LEU A 13 -2.95 -2.04 14.20
CA LEU A 13 -1.54 -1.61 14.29
C LEU A 13 -0.99 -1.05 12.96
N PRO A 14 -1.19 -1.69 11.79
CA PRO A 14 -0.71 -1.11 10.53
C PRO A 14 -1.37 0.23 10.19
N LEU A 15 -2.68 0.39 10.41
CA LEU A 15 -3.39 1.65 10.20
C LEU A 15 -2.99 2.71 11.21
N ASP A 16 -2.86 2.35 12.48
CA ASP A 16 -2.47 3.28 13.54
C ASP A 16 -1.03 3.78 13.31
N THR A 17 -0.11 2.88 12.89
CA THR A 17 1.23 3.26 12.43
C THR A 17 1.16 4.21 11.24
N LEU A 18 0.36 3.90 10.20
CA LEU A 18 0.24 4.76 9.03
C LEU A 18 -0.30 6.15 9.40
N PHE A 19 -1.42 6.22 10.13
CA PHE A 19 -1.99 7.49 10.57
C PHE A 19 -1.04 8.29 11.46
N SER A 20 -0.26 7.62 12.30
CA SER A 20 0.79 8.27 13.10
C SER A 20 1.91 8.83 12.22
N THR A 21 2.38 8.08 11.22
CA THR A 21 3.38 8.55 10.25
C THR A 21 2.90 9.80 9.50
N PHE A 22 1.63 9.83 9.11
CA PHE A 22 1.01 10.97 8.42
C PHE A 22 0.47 12.06 9.36
N ARG A 23 0.69 11.93 10.69
CA ARG A 23 0.23 12.86 11.73
C ARG A 23 -1.26 13.19 11.62
N MET A 24 -2.09 12.21 11.25
CA MET A 24 -3.52 12.40 11.13
C MET A 24 -4.17 12.48 12.51
N GLU A 25 -4.77 13.63 12.83
CA GLU A 25 -5.49 13.84 14.09
C GLU A 25 -6.91 13.26 14.07
N GLY A 26 -7.48 13.00 12.89
CA GLY A 26 -8.83 12.48 12.70
C GLY A 26 -8.87 11.23 11.81
N ARG A 27 -9.96 10.45 11.94
CA ARG A 27 -10.24 9.30 11.07
C ARG A 27 -11.25 9.66 9.99
N ASN A 28 -10.88 10.62 9.15
CA ASN A 28 -11.63 10.98 7.94
C ASN A 28 -10.72 10.86 6.72
N ALA A 29 -11.31 10.52 5.57
CA ALA A 29 -10.62 10.63 4.29
C ALA A 29 -10.15 12.07 4.06
N LEU A 30 -8.99 12.22 3.44
CA LEU A 30 -8.36 13.51 3.18
C LEU A 30 -8.72 14.00 1.78
N SER A 31 -8.87 15.32 1.64
CA SER A 31 -8.99 15.96 0.33
C SER A 31 -7.62 16.07 -0.35
N ALA A 32 -7.63 16.34 -1.66
CA ALA A 32 -6.40 16.50 -2.42
C ALA A 32 -5.48 17.63 -1.88
N PRO A 33 -5.99 18.82 -1.49
CA PRO A 33 -5.15 19.84 -0.83
C PRO A 33 -4.51 19.36 0.47
N GLN A 34 -5.25 18.64 1.32
CA GLN A 34 -4.72 18.12 2.59
C GLN A 34 -3.60 17.09 2.35
N LEU A 35 -3.73 16.25 1.31
CA LEU A 35 -2.71 15.29 0.92
C LEU A 35 -1.45 15.97 0.39
N ASN A 36 -1.57 17.05 -0.37
CA ASN A 36 -0.43 17.86 -0.79
C ASN A 36 0.30 18.49 0.41
N ASP A 37 -0.45 18.96 1.41
CA ASP A 37 0.14 19.48 2.65
C ASP A 37 0.88 18.37 3.42
N CYS A 38 0.29 17.17 3.52
CA CYS A 38 0.97 16.00 4.11
C CYS A 38 2.28 15.67 3.37
N ALA A 39 2.29 15.67 2.04
CA ALA A 39 3.48 15.38 1.25
C ALA A 39 4.63 16.36 1.56
N LYS A 40 4.33 17.66 1.60
CA LYS A 40 5.29 18.73 1.92
C LYS A 40 5.77 18.70 3.37
N LEU A 41 4.91 18.27 4.30
CA LEU A 41 5.29 18.11 5.71
C LEU A 41 6.24 16.93 5.94
N MET A 42 6.13 15.87 5.13
CA MET A 42 7.00 14.70 5.23
C MET A 42 8.34 14.92 4.51
N ASP A 43 8.33 15.65 3.42
CA ASP A 43 9.52 16.03 2.65
C ASP A 43 9.35 17.45 2.12
N GLU A 44 10.05 18.42 2.71
CA GLU A 44 10.02 19.83 2.24
C GLU A 44 10.49 19.96 0.79
N GLY A 45 11.27 18.99 0.29
CA GLY A 45 11.72 18.88 -1.09
C GLY A 45 10.83 18.02 -1.98
N TRP A 46 9.57 17.78 -1.58
CA TRP A 46 8.63 16.90 -2.30
C TRP A 46 8.64 17.14 -3.81
N ALA A 47 9.01 16.09 -4.54
CA ALA A 47 9.11 16.08 -6.01
C ALA A 47 8.27 14.95 -6.64
N GLY A 48 7.32 14.40 -5.89
CA GLY A 48 6.32 13.46 -6.42
C GLY A 48 5.17 14.19 -7.11
N PRO A 49 4.07 13.48 -7.42
CA PRO A 49 2.93 14.11 -8.07
C PRO A 49 2.17 15.06 -7.14
N ASP A 50 1.47 16.03 -7.74
CA ASP A 50 0.44 16.81 -7.06
C ASP A 50 -0.86 15.99 -7.01
N PHE A 51 -1.54 16.00 -5.87
CA PHE A 51 -2.89 15.45 -5.76
C PHE A 51 -3.90 16.52 -6.19
N ILE A 52 -4.79 16.17 -7.11
CA ILE A 52 -5.85 17.07 -7.60
C ILE A 52 -7.21 16.42 -7.41
N ASP A 53 -8.27 17.22 -7.31
CA ASP A 53 -9.64 16.69 -7.32
C ASP A 53 -9.91 15.99 -8.67
N ASP A 54 -10.67 14.90 -8.65
CA ASP A 54 -10.87 14.04 -9.82
C ASP A 54 -11.62 14.72 -10.97
N ASP A 55 -12.47 15.70 -10.66
CA ASP A 55 -13.20 16.51 -11.63
C ASP A 55 -12.32 17.53 -12.38
N GLN A 56 -11.11 17.82 -11.87
CA GLN A 56 -10.12 18.68 -12.52
C GLN A 56 -9.24 17.90 -13.52
N ALA A 57 -9.26 16.57 -13.48
CA ALA A 57 -8.43 15.74 -14.33
C ALA A 57 -9.03 15.58 -15.74
N ASP A 58 -8.30 16.03 -16.77
CA ASP A 58 -8.69 15.77 -18.17
C ASP A 58 -8.30 14.33 -18.58
N LEU A 59 -9.17 13.40 -18.20
CA LEU A 59 -9.09 11.98 -18.53
C LEU A 59 -9.85 11.62 -19.82
N ALA A 60 -10.44 12.59 -20.53
CA ALA A 60 -11.43 12.33 -21.59
C ALA A 60 -10.95 11.35 -22.67
N ASN A 61 -9.66 11.33 -22.97
CA ASN A 61 -9.04 10.41 -23.93
C ASN A 61 -7.81 9.67 -23.36
N ARG A 62 -7.57 9.75 -22.05
CA ARG A 62 -6.35 9.21 -21.42
C ARG A 62 -6.70 8.19 -20.37
N TYR A 63 -5.91 7.11 -20.35
CA TYR A 63 -5.97 6.16 -19.27
C TYR A 63 -5.34 6.77 -18.00
N TYR A 64 -5.88 6.45 -16.82
CA TYR A 64 -5.47 7.05 -15.54
C TYR A 64 -3.95 7.03 -15.32
N GLU A 65 -3.29 5.90 -15.58
CA GLU A 65 -1.85 5.77 -15.42
C GLU A 65 -1.06 6.64 -16.42
N VAL A 66 -1.59 6.84 -17.63
CA VAL A 66 -0.97 7.71 -18.65
C VAL A 66 -1.08 9.17 -18.23
N PHE A 67 -2.24 9.59 -17.72
CA PHE A 67 -2.43 10.93 -17.19
C PHE A 67 -1.41 11.26 -16.08
N ILE A 68 -1.24 10.35 -15.11
CA ILE A 68 -0.26 10.55 -14.03
C ILE A 68 1.16 10.70 -14.58
N ALA A 69 1.53 9.89 -15.59
CA ALA A 69 2.87 9.94 -16.18
C ALA A 69 3.14 11.25 -16.93
N GLU A 70 2.13 11.80 -17.62
CA GLU A 70 2.25 13.01 -18.43
C GLU A 70 2.17 14.29 -17.59
N GLU A 71 1.21 14.36 -16.66
CA GLU A 71 0.91 15.59 -15.90
C GLU A 71 1.63 15.64 -14.56
N ASN A 72 2.21 14.53 -14.09
CA ASN A 72 2.71 14.39 -12.72
C ASN A 72 1.63 14.78 -11.68
N GLN A 73 0.38 14.39 -11.94
CA GLN A 73 -0.78 14.67 -11.12
C GLN A 73 -1.57 13.39 -10.86
N VAL A 74 -2.08 13.22 -9.64
CA VAL A 74 -2.89 12.07 -9.24
C VAL A 74 -4.33 12.54 -8.96
N PRO A 75 -5.29 12.20 -9.85
CA PRO A 75 -6.72 12.43 -9.60
C PRO A 75 -7.17 11.71 -8.33
N THR A 76 -7.74 12.45 -7.39
CA THR A 76 -7.99 12.00 -6.01
C THR A 76 -9.37 12.46 -5.56
N ARG A 77 -10.26 11.50 -5.26
CA ARG A 77 -11.55 11.77 -4.61
C ARG A 77 -11.35 11.80 -3.10
N THR A 78 -12.24 12.51 -2.40
CA THR A 78 -12.25 12.50 -0.93
C THR A 78 -12.90 11.22 -0.40
N ASN A 79 -12.20 10.09 -0.53
CA ASN A 79 -12.58 8.78 -0.01
C ASN A 79 -11.35 8.04 0.57
N TRP A 80 -11.58 6.93 1.27
CA TRP A 80 -10.50 6.19 1.92
C TRP A 80 -9.54 5.53 0.92
N HIS A 81 -10.06 4.97 -0.16
CA HIS A 81 -9.26 4.34 -1.21
C HIS A 81 -8.18 5.28 -1.76
N ASP A 82 -8.60 6.47 -2.22
CA ASP A 82 -7.74 7.46 -2.84
C ASP A 82 -6.84 8.13 -1.80
N THR A 83 -7.32 8.31 -0.55
CA THR A 83 -6.48 8.74 0.59
C THR A 83 -5.31 7.78 0.81
N PHE A 84 -5.57 6.47 0.88
CA PHE A 84 -4.50 5.48 1.07
C PHE A 84 -3.60 5.37 -0.17
N ASN A 85 -4.14 5.47 -1.38
CA ASN A 85 -3.34 5.51 -2.60
C ASN A 85 -2.37 6.70 -2.58
N ALA A 86 -2.84 7.89 -2.20
CA ALA A 86 -2.01 9.08 -2.06
C ALA A 86 -0.94 8.93 -0.98
N MET A 87 -1.29 8.36 0.18
CA MET A 87 -0.30 8.03 1.22
C MET A 87 0.78 7.07 0.70
N MET A 88 0.43 6.08 -0.13
CA MET A 88 1.43 5.19 -0.73
C MET A 88 2.31 5.89 -1.76
N TRP A 89 1.78 6.87 -2.51
CA TRP A 89 2.60 7.76 -3.34
C TRP A 89 3.61 8.56 -2.50
N ILE A 90 3.19 9.08 -1.35
CA ILE A 90 4.06 9.86 -0.46
C ILE A 90 5.10 8.98 0.23
N ALA A 91 4.71 7.81 0.74
CA ALA A 91 5.60 6.92 1.47
C ALA A 91 6.58 6.16 0.54
N PHE A 92 6.15 5.82 -0.68
CA PHE A 92 6.93 5.01 -1.62
C PHE A 92 6.95 5.62 -3.05
N PRO A 93 7.40 6.89 -3.22
CA PRO A 93 7.27 7.61 -4.48
C PRO A 93 8.03 6.93 -5.63
N ARG A 94 9.21 6.36 -5.34
CA ARG A 94 10.00 5.61 -6.33
C ARG A 94 9.28 4.34 -6.79
N THR A 95 8.65 3.62 -5.86
CA THR A 95 7.91 2.38 -6.15
C THR A 95 6.67 2.70 -6.98
N LYS A 96 5.83 3.65 -6.54
CA LYS A 96 4.61 4.03 -7.25
C LYS A 96 4.92 4.60 -8.65
N LYS A 97 5.97 5.42 -8.78
CA LYS A 97 6.46 5.88 -10.08
C LYS A 97 6.87 4.71 -10.98
N ARG A 98 7.60 3.73 -10.46
CA ARG A 98 8.00 2.54 -11.24
C ARG A 98 6.81 1.69 -11.66
N ILE A 99 5.83 1.47 -10.79
CA ILE A 99 4.57 0.78 -11.07
C ILE A 99 3.84 1.50 -12.22
N ASN A 100 3.68 2.82 -12.12
CA ASN A 100 3.05 3.64 -13.15
C ASN A 100 3.80 3.58 -14.50
N THR A 101 5.13 3.67 -14.49
CA THR A 101 5.95 3.52 -15.70
C THR A 101 5.73 2.15 -16.35
N LEU A 102 5.71 1.06 -15.58
CA LEU A 102 5.46 -0.28 -16.11
C LEU A 102 4.05 -0.42 -16.71
N HIS A 103 3.04 0.26 -16.15
CA HIS A 103 1.72 0.34 -16.75
C HIS A 103 1.74 1.07 -18.10
N CYS A 104 2.43 2.22 -18.17
CA CYS A 104 2.55 3.01 -19.39
C CYS A 104 3.30 2.25 -20.49
N GLU A 105 4.41 1.58 -20.17
CA GLU A 105 5.16 0.72 -21.11
C GLU A 105 4.26 -0.36 -21.72
N GLU A 106 3.47 -1.05 -20.90
CA GLU A 106 2.56 -2.10 -21.37
C GLU A 106 1.40 -1.53 -22.22
N ILE A 107 0.85 -0.36 -21.84
CA ILE A 107 -0.19 0.32 -22.62
C ILE A 107 0.35 0.76 -23.97
N ALA A 108 1.56 1.31 -24.02
CA ALA A 108 2.19 1.73 -25.27
C ALA A 108 2.47 0.53 -26.20
N GLN A 109 2.86 -0.61 -25.64
CA GLN A 109 3.20 -1.80 -26.42
C GLN A 109 1.99 -2.61 -26.89
N PHE A 110 0.98 -2.79 -26.03
CA PHE A 110 -0.13 -3.72 -26.26
C PHE A 110 -1.51 -3.05 -26.34
N GLY A 111 -1.57 -1.74 -26.17
CA GLY A 111 -2.82 -1.00 -26.05
C GLY A 111 -3.48 -1.11 -24.68
N VAL A 112 -4.61 -0.44 -24.53
CA VAL A 112 -5.35 -0.40 -23.25
C VAL A 112 -6.08 -1.72 -22.99
N HIS A 113 -6.63 -2.34 -24.04
CA HIS A 113 -7.43 -3.55 -23.97
C HIS A 113 -7.04 -4.57 -25.05
N PRO A 114 -7.01 -5.88 -24.71
CA PRO A 114 -7.20 -6.46 -23.37
C PRO A 114 -6.01 -6.16 -22.43
N ARG A 115 -6.24 -6.18 -21.10
CA ARG A 115 -5.16 -6.03 -20.12
C ARG A 115 -4.20 -7.24 -20.19
N THR A 116 -2.90 -6.97 -20.23
CA THR A 116 -1.87 -8.01 -20.20
C THR A 116 -1.79 -8.68 -18.82
N PRO A 117 -1.31 -9.94 -18.73
CA PRO A 117 -1.05 -10.60 -17.44
C PRO A 117 -0.10 -9.81 -16.54
N LYS A 118 0.87 -9.09 -17.13
CA LYS A 118 1.79 -8.21 -16.39
C LYS A 118 1.04 -7.03 -15.77
N ARG A 119 0.21 -6.31 -16.53
CA ARG A 119 -0.63 -5.23 -15.96
C ARG A 119 -1.52 -5.74 -14.83
N ASN A 120 -2.14 -6.91 -14.97
CA ASN A 120 -2.97 -7.48 -13.91
C ASN A 120 -2.17 -7.75 -12.60
N ARG A 121 -0.94 -8.26 -12.71
CA ARG A 121 -0.07 -8.50 -11.54
C ARG A 121 0.42 -7.20 -10.90
N ILE A 122 0.74 -6.19 -11.70
CA ILE A 122 1.14 -4.86 -11.20
C ILE A 122 -0.03 -4.25 -10.43
N THR A 123 -1.25 -4.25 -11.00
CA THR A 123 -2.45 -3.80 -10.30
C THR A 123 -2.68 -4.57 -9.01
N HIS A 124 -2.56 -5.90 -9.02
CA HIS A 124 -2.68 -6.68 -7.78
C HIS A 124 -1.65 -6.29 -6.72
N PHE A 125 -0.41 -6.02 -7.10
CA PHE A 125 0.62 -5.58 -6.16
C PHE A 125 0.33 -4.17 -5.63
N ASP A 126 -0.14 -3.26 -6.47
CA ASP A 126 -0.49 -1.89 -6.06
C ASP A 126 -1.75 -1.84 -5.16
N GLU A 127 -2.67 -2.79 -5.31
CA GLU A 127 -3.90 -2.85 -4.50
C GLU A 127 -3.70 -3.65 -3.19
N CYS A 128 -3.00 -4.79 -3.27
CA CYS A 128 -2.93 -5.75 -2.16
C CYS A 128 -1.54 -6.36 -1.94
N GLY A 129 -0.49 -5.64 -2.33
CA GLY A 129 0.91 -6.05 -2.15
C GLY A 129 1.44 -5.81 -0.74
N LEU A 130 2.29 -6.73 -0.28
CA LEU A 130 3.10 -6.61 0.93
C LEU A 130 4.54 -6.98 0.60
N VAL A 131 5.50 -6.19 1.04
CA VAL A 131 6.93 -6.50 0.91
C VAL A 131 7.45 -6.98 2.25
N ILE A 132 8.16 -8.10 2.28
CA ILE A 132 8.84 -8.60 3.48
C ILE A 132 10.34 -8.38 3.27
N ALA A 133 10.90 -7.40 3.97
CA ALA A 133 12.35 -7.21 3.98
C ALA A 133 13.00 -8.19 4.96
N VAL A 134 14.11 -8.81 4.53
CA VAL A 134 14.90 -9.76 5.31
C VAL A 134 16.37 -9.31 5.30
N PRO A 135 16.94 -8.94 6.45
CA PRO A 135 18.35 -8.58 6.53
C PRO A 135 19.25 -9.71 6.06
N GLN A 136 20.33 -9.37 5.34
CA GLN A 136 21.26 -10.36 4.78
C GLN A 136 21.83 -11.33 5.84
N ASP A 137 22.08 -10.86 7.07
CA ASP A 137 22.60 -11.67 8.19
C ASP A 137 21.54 -12.60 8.83
N LYS A 138 20.26 -12.43 8.47
CA LYS A 138 19.13 -13.22 8.98
C LYS A 138 18.54 -14.18 7.95
N LEU A 139 19.13 -14.28 6.76
CA LEU A 139 18.55 -15.04 5.63
C LEU A 139 18.26 -16.50 5.95
N GLU A 140 19.08 -17.17 6.78
CA GLU A 140 18.83 -18.57 7.11
C GLU A 140 17.49 -18.76 7.84
N ILE A 141 17.27 -17.99 8.92
CA ILE A 141 16.02 -18.01 9.68
C ILE A 141 14.88 -17.44 8.83
N GLY A 142 15.13 -16.33 8.13
CA GLY A 142 14.16 -15.66 7.28
C GLY A 142 13.61 -16.60 6.20
N ASN A 143 14.47 -17.33 5.49
CA ASN A 143 14.04 -18.28 4.47
C ASN A 143 13.20 -19.42 5.04
N GLN A 144 13.55 -19.95 6.22
CA GLN A 144 12.76 -20.98 6.89
C GLN A 144 11.35 -20.47 7.22
N LEU A 145 11.23 -19.24 7.73
CA LEU A 145 9.93 -18.63 8.04
C LEU A 145 9.12 -18.32 6.78
N LEU A 146 9.77 -17.81 5.73
CA LEU A 146 9.13 -17.53 4.45
C LEU A 146 8.65 -18.81 3.75
N GLU A 147 9.38 -19.92 3.87
CA GLU A 147 8.94 -21.23 3.37
C GLU A 147 7.70 -21.70 4.11
N ARG A 148 7.66 -21.56 5.45
CA ARG A 148 6.45 -21.86 6.25
C ARG A 148 5.26 -21.00 5.83
N LEU A 149 5.49 -19.71 5.61
CA LEU A 149 4.47 -18.78 5.14
C LEU A 149 3.92 -19.19 3.76
N ALA A 150 4.80 -19.53 2.82
CA ALA A 150 4.44 -19.98 1.47
C ALA A 150 3.61 -21.29 1.48
N ASN A 151 3.88 -22.18 2.43
CA ASN A 151 3.16 -23.43 2.62
C ASN A 151 1.91 -23.30 3.53
N HIS A 152 1.51 -22.07 3.86
CA HIS A 152 0.36 -21.78 4.72
C HIS A 152 0.44 -22.38 6.14
N GLN A 153 1.65 -22.56 6.69
CA GLN A 153 1.86 -22.99 8.07
C GLN A 153 1.69 -21.81 9.04
N TRP A 154 0.49 -21.23 9.08
CA TRP A 154 0.22 -19.94 9.73
C TRP A 154 0.46 -19.96 11.24
N GLN A 155 0.10 -21.05 11.91
CA GLN A 155 0.31 -21.20 13.36
C GLN A 155 1.82 -21.10 13.69
N GLU A 156 2.65 -21.89 13.00
CA GLU A 156 4.09 -21.90 13.23
C GLU A 156 4.72 -20.57 12.84
N CYS A 157 4.33 -20.00 11.69
CA CYS A 157 4.94 -18.80 11.14
C CYS A 157 4.53 -17.52 11.89
N LEU A 158 3.23 -17.34 12.19
CA LEU A 158 2.67 -16.08 12.70
C LEU A 158 2.48 -16.08 14.22
N VAL A 159 2.34 -17.24 14.86
CA VAL A 159 2.04 -17.34 16.30
C VAL A 159 3.25 -17.88 17.06
N ASP A 160 3.72 -19.07 16.72
CA ASP A 160 4.81 -19.73 17.46
C ASP A 160 6.14 -18.96 17.29
N ASN A 161 6.36 -18.41 16.09
CA ASN A 161 7.51 -17.54 15.76
C ASN A 161 7.14 -16.05 15.67
N GLN A 162 6.11 -15.59 16.39
CA GLN A 162 5.69 -14.17 16.37
C GLN A 162 6.82 -13.18 16.68
N HIS A 163 7.79 -13.59 17.52
CA HIS A 163 8.94 -12.78 17.90
C HIS A 163 9.92 -12.53 16.75
N GLU A 164 9.86 -13.30 15.66
CA GLU A 164 10.69 -13.08 14.48
C GLU A 164 10.14 -11.96 13.58
N TRP A 165 8.86 -11.59 13.74
CA TRP A 165 8.26 -10.47 13.03
C TRP A 165 8.66 -9.14 13.69
N GLY A 166 9.41 -8.32 12.95
CA GLY A 166 10.08 -7.12 13.45
C GLY A 166 11.52 -7.36 13.95
N ASN A 167 12.02 -8.60 13.93
CA ASN A 167 13.42 -8.92 14.27
C ASN A 167 14.17 -9.57 13.08
N THR A 168 13.50 -10.45 12.34
CA THR A 168 14.02 -11.14 11.14
C THR A 168 13.21 -10.80 9.90
N LEU A 169 11.87 -10.78 10.02
CA LEU A 169 10.96 -10.43 8.93
C LEU A 169 10.38 -9.03 9.17
N PHE A 170 10.56 -8.13 8.22
CA PHE A 170 10.06 -6.75 8.31
C PHE A 170 9.00 -6.51 7.22
N PRO A 171 7.71 -6.79 7.51
CA PRO A 171 6.63 -6.60 6.56
C PRO A 171 6.29 -5.11 6.38
N MET A 172 6.04 -4.71 5.15
CA MET A 172 5.60 -3.37 4.76
C MET A 172 4.45 -3.49 3.77
N ILE A 173 3.30 -2.90 4.11
CA ILE A 173 2.15 -2.84 3.19
C ILE A 173 2.47 -1.81 2.11
N ILE A 174 2.36 -2.22 0.85
CA ILE A 174 2.45 -1.34 -0.32
C ILE A 174 1.07 -1.16 -0.94
N GLY A 175 0.23 -2.20 -0.86
CA GLY A 175 -1.11 -2.21 -1.43
C GLY A 175 -2.06 -1.27 -0.70
N HIS A 176 -2.53 -0.19 -1.33
CA HIS A 176 -3.36 0.79 -0.64
C HIS A 176 -4.74 0.26 -0.24
N ALA A 177 -5.34 -0.64 -1.02
CA ALA A 177 -6.62 -1.23 -0.68
C ALA A 177 -6.56 -2.19 0.52
N LEU A 178 -5.38 -2.69 0.91
CA LEU A 178 -5.24 -3.40 2.19
C LEU A 178 -5.54 -2.47 3.37
N TYR A 179 -5.09 -1.23 3.33
CA TYR A 179 -5.41 -0.26 4.38
C TYR A 179 -6.91 0.07 4.41
N GLU A 180 -7.55 0.17 3.25
CA GLU A 180 -9.01 0.33 3.18
C GLU A 180 -9.75 -0.84 3.81
N MET A 181 -9.37 -2.08 3.47
CA MET A 181 -9.96 -3.28 4.08
C MET A 181 -9.66 -3.40 5.59
N LEU A 182 -8.55 -2.84 6.07
CA LEU A 182 -8.23 -2.82 7.51
C LEU A 182 -9.11 -1.85 8.30
N LEU A 183 -9.88 -0.97 7.66
CA LEU A 183 -10.87 -0.12 8.35
C LEU A 183 -12.01 -0.95 8.95
N ASP A 184 -12.35 -2.08 8.30
CA ASP A 184 -13.33 -3.06 8.77
C ASP A 184 -12.82 -4.49 8.48
N PRO A 185 -11.87 -4.99 9.29
CA PRO A 185 -11.16 -6.23 9.00
C PRO A 185 -12.05 -7.45 9.17
N PHE A 186 -11.86 -8.46 8.31
CA PHE A 186 -12.62 -9.71 8.32
C PHE A 186 -11.72 -10.95 8.29
N ILE A 187 -12.26 -12.10 8.73
CA ILE A 187 -11.55 -13.38 8.67
C ILE A 187 -11.30 -13.76 7.21
N GLY A 188 -10.03 -13.92 6.84
CA GLY A 188 -9.61 -14.22 5.47
C GLY A 188 -8.97 -13.03 4.74
N LEU A 189 -8.93 -11.83 5.35
CA LEU A 189 -8.14 -10.72 4.84
C LEU A 189 -6.66 -11.13 4.77
N THR A 190 -6.12 -11.18 3.56
CA THR A 190 -4.74 -11.59 3.28
C THR A 190 -4.11 -10.67 2.24
N ALA A 191 -2.78 -10.54 2.31
CA ALA A 191 -1.99 -9.79 1.34
C ALA A 191 -1.24 -10.73 0.38
N LYS A 192 -0.89 -10.22 -0.81
CA LYS A 192 0.04 -10.88 -1.72
C LYS A 192 1.45 -10.40 -1.40
N TRP A 193 2.30 -11.30 -0.91
CA TRP A 193 3.61 -10.89 -0.41
C TRP A 193 4.74 -11.17 -1.41
N LEU A 194 5.80 -10.37 -1.34
CA LEU A 194 7.09 -10.56 -1.99
C LEU A 194 8.20 -10.33 -0.96
N ALA A 195 9.16 -11.24 -0.84
CA ALA A 195 10.32 -11.03 0.01
C ALA A 195 11.49 -10.39 -0.75
N VAL A 196 12.23 -9.53 -0.08
CA VAL A 196 13.45 -8.88 -0.59
C VAL A 196 14.56 -8.93 0.45
N ILE A 197 15.80 -9.05 -0.01
CA ILE A 197 16.98 -8.99 0.86
C ILE A 197 17.37 -7.53 1.05
N VAL A 198 17.69 -7.13 2.28
CA VAL A 198 18.14 -5.76 2.64
C VAL A 198 19.44 -5.75 3.43
#